data_AF-G2HE90-F1
#
_entry.id   AF-G2HE90-F1
#
_cell.length_a   1.000
_cell.length_b   1.000
_cell.length_c   1.000
_cell.angle_alpha   90.00
_cell.angle_beta   90.00
_cell.angle_gamma   90.00
#
_symmetry.space_group_name_H-M   'P 1'
#
loop_
_entity.id
_entity.type
_entity.pdbx_description
1 polymer ?
#
loop_
_entity_poly.entity_id
_entity_poly.type
_entity_poly.pdbx_seq_one_letter_code
_entity_poly.pdbx_strand_id
1 'polypeptide(L)'
;MALKKFVMVKFLNDSIVDPVDSEWFGFYRSGQAKETIPLQETSLYTQDRLGLKEMDNAGQLVFLATEGDHLQLSEEWFYAHIIPFLG
;
A
#
# COMPACT_ATOMS: atom_id res chain seq x y z
N MET A 1 -3.37 20.85 9.50
CA MET A 1 -3.93 19.51 9.78
C MET A 1 -2.90 18.48 9.36
N ALA A 2 -2.69 17.42 10.14
CA ALA A 2 -1.77 16.33 9.80
C ALA A 2 -2.56 15.06 9.44
N LEU A 3 -2.00 14.22 8.59
CA LEU A 3 -2.60 12.95 8.19
C LEU A 3 -2.61 11.98 9.38
N LYS A 4 -3.78 11.43 9.74
CA LYS A 4 -3.91 10.50 10.88
C LYS A 4 -3.52 9.07 10.52
N LYS A 5 -4.04 8.59 9.38
CA LYS A 5 -3.79 7.25 8.83
C LYS A 5 -3.54 7.38 7.34
N PHE A 6 -2.59 6.60 6.82
CA PHE A 6 -2.40 6.38 5.41
C PHE A 6 -2.75 4.92 5.11
N VAL A 7 -3.94 4.71 4.55
CA VAL A 7 -4.48 3.39 4.23
C VAL A 7 -4.21 3.07 2.77
N MET A 8 -3.55 1.94 2.52
CA MET A 8 -3.22 1.42 1.20
C MET A 8 -3.92 0.08 1.01
N VAL A 9 -4.65 -0.07 -0.08
CA VAL A 9 -5.40 -1.29 -0.43
C VAL A 9 -4.73 -1.94 -1.63
N LYS A 10 -4.38 -3.22 -1.50
CA LYS A 10 -3.81 -4.04 -2.58
C LYS A 10 -4.81 -5.07 -3.09
N PHE A 11 -5.00 -5.16 -4.39
CA PHE A 11 -5.81 -6.17 -5.05
C PHE A 11 -4.91 -7.36 -5.41
N LEU A 12 -5.16 -8.52 -4.81
CA LEU A 12 -4.24 -9.67 -4.89
C LEU A 12 -4.19 -10.31 -6.28
N ASN A 13 -5.19 -10.05 -7.13
CA ASN A 13 -5.30 -10.60 -8.48
C ASN A 13 -5.28 -9.49 -9.54
N ASP A 14 -4.75 -8.30 -9.21
CA ASP A 14 -4.70 -7.17 -10.12
C ASP A 14 -3.95 -7.52 -11.41
N SER A 15 -4.62 -7.32 -12.55
CA SER A 15 -4.09 -7.52 -13.90
C SER A 15 -3.80 -6.22 -14.65
N ILE A 16 -4.04 -5.06 -14.01
CA ILE A 16 -3.94 -3.72 -14.59
C ILE A 16 -2.69 -2.99 -14.08
N VAL A 17 -2.39 -3.09 -12.79
CA VAL A 17 -1.26 -2.41 -12.16
C VAL A 17 0.00 -3.27 -12.25
N ASP A 18 1.02 -2.74 -12.90
CA ASP A 18 2.32 -3.40 -13.06
C ASP A 18 3.48 -2.55 -12.49
N PRO A 19 4.12 -2.95 -11.38
CA PRO A 19 3.85 -4.12 -10.55
C PRO A 19 2.75 -3.86 -9.50
N VAL A 20 1.96 -4.90 -9.15
CA VAL A 20 0.94 -4.87 -8.08
C VAL A 20 1.51 -4.38 -6.74
N ASP A 21 2.80 -4.62 -6.45
CA ASP A 21 3.48 -4.09 -5.26
C ASP A 21 3.47 -2.56 -5.13
N SER A 22 3.26 -1.84 -6.24
CA SER A 22 3.10 -0.37 -6.28
C SER A 22 1.90 0.12 -5.47
N GLU A 23 0.84 -0.69 -5.36
CA GLU A 23 -0.35 -0.37 -4.54
C GLU A 23 -0.02 -0.23 -3.05
N TRP A 24 1.07 -0.87 -2.60
CA TRP A 24 1.63 -0.79 -1.25
C TRP A 24 2.98 -0.08 -1.20
N PHE A 25 3.22 0.84 -2.15
CA PHE A 25 4.44 1.67 -2.19
C PHE A 25 5.75 0.86 -2.40
N GLY A 26 5.65 -0.43 -2.74
CA GLY A 26 6.76 -1.23 -3.23
C GLY A 26 6.99 -0.99 -4.73
N PHE A 27 8.06 -1.55 -5.27
CA PHE A 27 8.33 -1.45 -6.71
C PHE A 27 9.34 -2.52 -7.16
N TYR A 28 9.64 -2.57 -8.46
CA TYR A 28 10.76 -3.37 -8.95
C TYR A 28 12.10 -2.95 -8.32
N ARG A 29 12.94 -3.94 -8.01
CA ARG A 29 14.34 -3.70 -7.59
C ARG A 29 15.06 -2.95 -8.72
N SER A 30 15.73 -1.85 -8.39
CA SER A 30 16.41 -0.99 -9.36
C SER A 30 17.38 -1.76 -10.27
N GLY A 31 17.39 -1.42 -11.56
CA GLY A 31 18.26 -2.02 -12.57
C GLY A 31 17.66 -3.21 -13.33
N GLN A 32 16.42 -3.60 -13.03
CA GLN A 32 15.70 -4.69 -13.69
C GLN A 32 14.17 -4.53 -13.53
N ALA A 33 13.37 -5.40 -14.14
CA ALA A 33 11.90 -5.33 -14.15
C ALA A 33 11.22 -6.70 -13.91
N LYS A 34 11.79 -7.51 -13.02
CA LYS A 34 11.31 -8.87 -12.70
C LYS A 34 11.07 -9.08 -11.21
N GLU A 35 12.06 -8.80 -10.38
CA GLU A 35 11.97 -8.91 -8.92
C GLU A 35 11.44 -7.61 -8.31
N THR A 36 10.44 -7.69 -7.44
CA THR A 36 9.92 -6.55 -6.67
C THR A 36 10.49 -6.54 -5.26
N ILE A 37 10.51 -5.35 -4.65
CA ILE A 37 10.89 -5.11 -3.25
C ILE A 37 9.77 -4.33 -2.56
N PRO A 38 9.49 -4.63 -1.28
CA PRO A 38 8.49 -3.91 -0.50
C PRO A 38 8.99 -2.50 -0.15
N LEU A 39 8.08 -1.61 0.25
CA LEU A 39 8.38 -0.25 0.69
C LEU A 39 9.56 -0.19 1.66
N GLN A 40 9.62 -1.09 2.65
CA GLN A 40 10.61 -1.11 3.73
C GLN A 40 12.05 -1.33 3.24
N GLU A 41 12.23 -1.95 2.07
CA GLU A 41 13.55 -2.17 1.46
C GLU A 41 13.96 -1.03 0.50
N THR A 42 13.07 -0.09 0.20
CA THR A 42 13.37 1.01 -0.72
C THR A 42 14.27 2.08 -0.11
N SER A 43 15.01 2.81 -0.96
CA SER A 43 15.75 4.00 -0.52
C SER A 43 14.82 5.13 -0.04
N LEU A 44 13.58 5.17 -0.55
CA LEU A 44 12.54 6.11 -0.13
C LEU A 44 12.24 5.98 1.37
N TYR A 45 12.03 4.74 1.83
CA TYR A 45 11.73 4.43 3.22
C TYR A 45 12.97 4.47 4.11
N THR A 46 14.07 3.84 3.69
CA THR A 46 15.28 3.73 4.53
C THR A 46 15.94 5.08 4.81
N GLN A 47 15.83 6.03 3.88
CA GLN A 47 16.27 7.43 4.04
C GLN A 47 15.14 8.37 4.49
N ASP A 48 13.95 7.82 4.73
CA ASP A 48 12.76 8.50 5.22
C ASP A 48 12.40 9.81 4.51
N ARG A 49 12.52 9.85 3.17
CA ARG A 49 12.43 11.10 2.40
C ARG A 49 11.03 11.73 2.41
N LEU A 50 10.01 10.96 2.78
CA LEU A 50 8.61 11.39 2.86
C LEU A 50 8.03 11.23 4.27
N GLY A 51 8.82 10.82 5.27
CA GLY A 51 8.30 10.51 6.61
C GLY A 51 7.54 9.17 6.70
N LEU A 52 7.61 8.31 5.67
CA LEU A 52 6.90 7.02 5.66
C LEU A 52 7.42 6.07 6.74
N LYS A 53 8.71 6.10 7.07
CA LYS A 53 9.27 5.28 8.14
C LYS A 53 8.84 5.80 9.51
N GLU A 54 8.82 7.11 9.71
CA GLU A 54 8.25 7.72 10.92
C GLU A 54 6.77 7.33 11.10
N MET A 55 5.97 7.46 10.04
CA MET A 55 4.56 7.08 10.04
C MET A 55 4.35 5.59 10.32
N ASP A 56 5.17 4.72 9.73
CA ASP A 56 5.11 3.27 9.95
C ASP A 56 5.40 2.92 11.41
N ASN A 57 6.46 3.50 11.99
CA ASN A 57 6.81 3.33 13.40
C ASN A 57 5.72 3.87 14.35
N ALA A 58 5.01 4.92 13.93
CA ALA A 58 3.87 5.47 14.66
C ALA A 58 2.55 4.69 14.44
N GLY A 59 2.57 3.60 13.67
CA GLY A 59 1.40 2.79 13.34
C GLY A 59 0.39 3.54 12.48
N GLN A 60 0.82 4.52 11.69
CA GLN A 60 -0.04 5.35 10.84
C GLN A 60 -0.21 4.79 9.43
N LEU A 61 0.71 3.93 8.96
CA LEU A 61 0.51 3.18 7.72
C LEU A 61 -0.40 1.97 7.98
N VAL A 62 -1.38 1.76 7.09
CA VAL A 62 -2.29 0.62 7.14
C VAL A 62 -2.26 -0.06 5.79
N PHE A 63 -1.92 -1.35 5.79
CA PHE A 63 -1.83 -2.17 4.58
C PHE A 63 -3.00 -3.16 4.60
N LEU A 64 -3.98 -2.96 3.72
CA LEU A 64 -5.11 -3.85 3.51
C LEU A 64 -4.96 -4.57 2.18
N ALA A 65 -5.38 -5.83 2.12
CA ALA A 65 -5.42 -6.61 0.89
C ALA A 65 -6.78 -7.26 0.72
N THR A 66 -7.23 -7.40 -0.52
CA THR A 66 -8.44 -8.12 -0.89
C THR A 66 -8.18 -8.97 -2.13
N GLU A 67 -8.84 -10.12 -2.21
CA GLU A 67 -8.96 -10.85 -3.48
C GLU A 67 -9.80 -10.04 -4.47
N GLY A 68 -9.54 -10.23 -5.76
CA GLY A 68 -10.17 -9.46 -6.85
C GLY A 68 -9.15 -8.82 -7.78
N ASP A 69 -9.59 -8.57 -9.02
CA ASP A 69 -8.85 -7.76 -9.97
C ASP A 69 -8.95 -6.26 -9.61
N HIS A 70 -8.36 -5.39 -10.42
CA HIS A 70 -8.28 -3.96 -10.18
C HIS A 70 -9.62 -3.34 -9.81
N LEU A 71 -9.70 -2.72 -8.63
CA LEU A 71 -10.89 -2.07 -8.08
C LEU A 71 -12.09 -3.01 -7.88
N GLN A 72 -11.89 -4.33 -7.86
CA GLN A 72 -12.93 -5.29 -7.54
C GLN A 72 -12.94 -5.58 -6.04
N LEU A 73 -13.95 -5.06 -5.34
CA LEU A 73 -14.21 -5.33 -3.93
C LEU A 73 -15.72 -5.41 -3.69
N SER A 74 -16.14 -6.20 -2.71
CA SER A 74 -17.54 -6.31 -2.35
C SER A 74 -17.99 -5.15 -1.45
N GLU A 75 -19.29 -4.88 -1.40
CA GLU A 75 -19.84 -3.92 -0.45
C GLU A 75 -19.52 -4.32 0.99
N GLU A 76 -19.64 -5.60 1.33
CA GLU A 76 -19.34 -6.12 2.66
C GLU A 76 -17.90 -5.83 3.06
N TRP A 77 -16.95 -6.02 2.14
CA TRP A 77 -15.55 -5.71 2.40
C TRP A 77 -15.34 -4.21 2.59
N PHE A 78 -15.97 -3.37 1.76
CA PHE A 78 -15.88 -1.91 1.87
C PHE A 78 -16.41 -1.39 3.22
N TYR A 79 -17.60 -1.84 3.63
CA TYR A 79 -18.19 -1.47 4.92
C TYR A 79 -17.35 -1.95 6.10
N ALA A 80 -16.77 -3.15 6.01
CA ALA A 80 -15.97 -3.71 7.09
C ALA A 80 -14.58 -3.04 7.23
N HIS A 81 -13.93 -2.66 6.13
CA HIS A 81 -12.51 -2.29 6.15
C HIS A 81 -12.22 -0.83 5.79
N ILE A 82 -13.10 -0.13 5.06
CA ILE A 82 -12.86 1.26 4.63
C ILE A 82 -13.65 2.25 5.49
N ILE A 83 -14.94 2.00 5.68
CA ILE A 83 -15.82 2.89 6.46
C ILE A 83 -15.27 3.23 7.86
N PRO A 84 -14.60 2.32 8.62
CA PRO A 84 -14.01 2.67 9.92
C PRO A 84 -12.97 3.81 9.89
N PHE A 85 -12.41 4.16 8.72
CA PHE A 85 -11.44 5.24 8.56
C PHE A 85 -12.06 6.59 8.18
N LEU A 86 -13.38 6.63 7.89
CA LEU A 86 -14.07 7.82 7.40
C LEU A 86 -14.93 8.54 8.46
N GLY A 87 -14.91 8.05 9.70
CA GLY A 87 -15.63 8.59 10.86
C GLY A 87 -14.81 9.47 11.79
#